data_AF-A0A9Q1CZY4-F1
#
_entry.id   AF-A0A9Q1CZY4-F1
#
_cell.length_a   1.000
_cell.length_b   1.000
_cell.length_c   1.000
_cell.angle_alpha   90.00
_cell.angle_beta   90.00
_cell.angle_gamma   90.00
#
_symmetry.space_group_name_H-M   'P 1'
#
loop_
_entity.id
_entity.type
_entity.pdbx_description
1 polymer ?
#
loop_
_entity_poly.entity_id
_entity_poly.type
_entity_poly.pdbx_seq_one_letter_code
_entity_poly.pdbx_strand_id
1 'polypeptide(L)'
;MLGTLCTLITVLSCVSGVTVVTQKPPVLTVSKGDTATMDCNLGTVTTSAARWYKQVPGEFLSMCCVSTMVTALLNMELDSPPPASHPIIRVNLIID
;
A
#
# COMPACT_ATOMS: atom_id res chain seq x y z
N MET A 1 21.31 -30.23 25.91
CA MET A 1 20.15 -30.15 24.99
C MET A 1 19.16 -29.06 25.37
N LEU A 2 18.82 -28.88 26.66
CA LEU A 2 17.87 -27.85 27.11
C LEU A 2 18.35 -26.39 26.88
N GLY A 3 19.65 -26.11 27.11
CA GLY A 3 20.22 -24.77 26.86
C GLY A 3 20.13 -24.33 25.40
N THR A 4 20.44 -25.23 24.46
CA THR A 4 20.31 -24.99 23.01
C THR A 4 18.85 -24.74 22.60
N LEU A 5 17.91 -25.45 23.23
CA LEU A 5 16.48 -25.26 23.00
C LEU A 5 15.99 -23.90 23.51
N CYS A 6 16.40 -23.50 24.72
CA CYS A 6 16.09 -22.18 25.26
C CYS A 6 16.64 -21.05 24.37
N THR A 7 17.89 -21.15 23.92
CA THR A 7 18.48 -20.16 23.00
C THR A 7 17.74 -20.08 21.67
N LEU A 8 17.31 -21.23 21.13
CA LEU A 8 16.57 -21.27 19.88
C LEU A 8 15.19 -20.61 20.03
N ILE A 9 14.44 -20.94 21.09
CA ILE A 9 13.13 -20.34 21.38
C ILE A 9 13.24 -18.83 21.55
N THR A 10 14.25 -18.34 22.29
CA THR A 10 14.50 -16.91 22.45
C THR A 10 14.76 -16.26 21.09
N VAL A 11 15.60 -16.84 20.23
CA VAL A 11 15.89 -16.30 18.89
C VAL A 11 14.63 -16.25 18.01
N LEU A 12 13.80 -17.29 18.01
CA LEU A 12 12.56 -17.31 17.21
C LEU A 12 11.55 -16.26 17.70
N SER A 13 11.49 -16.00 19.02
CA SER A 13 10.57 -15.00 19.59
C SER A 13 10.93 -13.54 19.25
N CYS A 14 12.16 -13.28 18.77
CA CYS A 14 12.63 -11.95 18.40
C CYS A 14 12.20 -11.51 16.98
N VAL A 15 11.54 -12.37 16.20
CA VAL A 15 11.16 -12.04 14.82
C VAL A 15 9.82 -11.29 14.82
N SER A 16 9.86 -9.97 14.66
CA SER A 16 8.65 -9.20 14.35
C SER A 16 8.40 -9.22 12.83
N GLY A 17 7.29 -9.82 12.42
CA GLY A 17 6.83 -9.79 11.03
C GLY A 17 6.32 -8.40 10.67
N VAL A 18 7.17 -7.56 10.09
CA VAL A 18 6.78 -6.24 9.57
C VAL A 18 6.17 -6.40 8.19
N THR A 19 4.93 -5.94 8.01
CA THR A 19 4.34 -5.79 6.69
C THR A 19 4.94 -4.56 6.00
N VAL A 20 5.62 -4.78 4.89
CA VAL A 20 6.21 -3.71 4.07
C VAL A 20 5.51 -3.68 2.73
N VAL A 21 5.12 -2.48 2.30
CA VAL A 21 4.58 -2.22 0.96
C VAL A 21 5.55 -1.37 0.16
N THR A 22 5.57 -1.52 -1.17
CA THR A 22 6.44 -0.71 -2.04
C THR A 22 5.62 0.03 -3.08
N GLN A 23 5.86 1.33 -3.24
CA GLN A 23 5.19 2.18 -4.22
C GLN A 23 6.08 2.45 -5.44
N LYS A 24 5.50 2.43 -6.64
CA LYS A 24 6.20 2.71 -7.91
C LYS A 24 5.36 3.61 -8.83
N PRO A 25 5.95 4.62 -9.47
CA PRO A 25 7.30 5.12 -9.22
C PRO A 25 7.39 5.82 -7.84
N PRO A 26 8.58 5.95 -7.25
CA PRO A 26 8.75 6.62 -5.96
C PRO A 26 8.44 8.12 -6.03
N VAL A 27 8.68 8.73 -7.18
CA VAL A 27 8.32 10.12 -7.51
C VAL A 27 7.86 10.12 -8.96
N LEU A 28 6.74 10.80 -9.22
CA LEU A 28 6.24 11.04 -10.57
C LEU A 28 6.03 12.54 -10.74
N THR A 29 6.49 13.09 -11.87
CA THR A 29 6.18 14.46 -12.28
C THR A 29 5.21 14.38 -13.44
N VAL A 30 4.06 15.04 -13.31
CA VAL A 30 3.02 15.11 -14.34
C VAL A 30 2.56 16.57 -14.51
N SER A 31 1.94 16.88 -15.65
CA SER A 31 1.33 18.20 -15.87
C SER A 31 -0.11 18.22 -15.37
N LYS A 32 -0.65 19.41 -15.15
CA LYS A 32 -2.08 19.59 -14.89
C LYS A 32 -2.91 19.01 -16.05
N GLY A 33 -3.92 18.21 -15.72
CA GLY A 33 -4.76 17.48 -16.66
C GLY A 33 -4.25 16.09 -17.04
N ASP A 34 -3.01 15.75 -16.69
CA ASP A 34 -2.47 14.40 -16.89
C ASP A 34 -2.91 13.46 -15.77
N THR A 35 -2.98 12.16 -16.09
CA THR A 35 -3.19 11.09 -15.10
C THR A 35 -1.85 10.66 -14.52
N ALA A 36 -1.72 10.77 -13.20
CA ALA A 36 -0.65 10.16 -12.43
C ALA A 36 -1.03 8.75 -12.00
N THR A 37 -0.21 7.75 -12.37
CA THR A 37 -0.41 6.36 -11.97
C THR A 37 0.65 5.95 -10.96
N MET A 38 0.22 5.36 -9.84
CA MET A 38 1.11 4.77 -8.84
C MET A 38 0.65 3.36 -8.48
N ASP A 39 1.59 2.42 -8.52
CA ASP A 39 1.39 1.03 -8.14
C ASP A 39 1.90 0.82 -6.71
N CYS A 40 1.15 0.09 -5.88
CA CYS A 40 1.57 -0.37 -4.56
C CYS A 40 1.55 -1.89 -4.51
N ASN A 41 2.69 -2.49 -4.17
CA ASN A 41 2.83 -3.92 -3.93
C ASN A 41 2.59 -4.23 -2.46
N LEU A 42 1.53 -4.99 -2.18
CA LEU A 42 1.09 -5.41 -0.86
C LEU A 42 1.88 -6.60 -0.28
N GLY A 43 2.82 -7.15 -1.05
CA GLY A 43 3.61 -8.30 -0.66
C GLY A 43 2.74 -9.54 -0.43
N THR A 44 2.67 -9.99 0.82
CA THR A 44 1.91 -11.17 1.25
C THR A 44 0.53 -10.82 1.82
N VAL A 45 0.13 -9.53 1.82
CA VAL A 45 -1.16 -9.10 2.36
C VAL A 45 -2.26 -9.41 1.35
N THR A 46 -3.07 -10.42 1.66
CA THR A 46 -4.16 -10.89 0.78
C THR A 46 -5.55 -10.78 1.43
N THR A 47 -5.62 -10.70 2.76
CA THR A 47 -6.89 -10.74 3.52
C THR A 47 -7.28 -9.40 4.15
N SER A 48 -6.43 -8.37 4.01
CA SER A 48 -6.67 -7.04 4.58
C SER A 48 -6.91 -6.01 3.47
N ALA A 49 -7.79 -5.04 3.74
CA ALA A 49 -8.04 -3.94 2.81
C ALA A 49 -6.85 -2.98 2.77
N ALA A 50 -6.43 -2.61 1.57
CA ALA A 50 -5.44 -1.56 1.36
C ALA A 50 -6.11 -0.19 1.33
N ARG A 51 -5.43 0.82 1.88
CA ARG A 51 -5.92 2.20 2.02
C ARG A 51 -4.88 3.14 1.43
N TRP A 52 -5.30 4.02 0.54
CA TRP A 52 -4.45 5.08 -0.01
C TRP A 52 -4.71 6.40 0.71
N TYR A 53 -3.64 7.14 0.96
CA TYR A 53 -3.72 8.46 1.56
C TYR A 53 -2.98 9.48 0.70
N LYS A 54 -3.52 10.70 0.64
CA LYS A 54 -2.88 11.86 0.04
C LYS A 54 -2.44 12.81 1.14
N GLN A 55 -1.20 13.28 1.03
CA GLN A 55 -0.69 14.37 1.84
C GLN A 55 -0.28 15.52 0.91
N VAL A 56 -0.92 16.68 1.10
CA VAL A 56 -0.45 17.93 0.51
C VAL A 56 0.44 18.61 1.56
N PRO A 57 1.61 19.17 1.18
CA PRO A 57 2.45 19.91 2.12
C PRO A 57 1.65 21.01 2.83
N GLY A 58 1.64 20.98 4.17
CA GLY A 58 0.91 21.94 5.01
C GLY A 58 -0.55 21.58 5.32
N GLU A 59 -1.09 20.51 4.72
CA GLU A 59 -2.45 20.01 4.99
C GLU A 59 -2.44 18.73 5.84
N PHE A 60 -3.63 18.31 6.27
CA PHE A 60 -3.80 17.03 6.97
C PHE A 60 -3.78 15.85 5.99
N LEU A 61 -3.41 14.67 6.50
CA LEU A 61 -3.45 13.43 5.74
C LEU A 61 -4.90 13.05 5.41
N SER A 62 -5.26 13.00 4.14
CA SER A 62 -6.60 12.62 3.69
C SER A 62 -6.63 11.18 3.20
N MET A 63 -7.64 10.41 3.59
CA MET A 63 -7.95 9.12 2.97
C MET A 63 -8.45 9.38 1.54
N CYS A 64 -7.86 8.69 0.55
CA CYS A 64 -8.28 8.79 -0.85
C CYS A 64 -9.24 7.68 -1.25
N CYS A 65 -8.83 6.43 -1.04
CA CYS A 65 -9.59 5.28 -1.49
C CYS A 65 -9.22 3.99 -0.72
N VAL A 66 -10.15 3.03 -0.71
CA VAL A 66 -10.01 1.72 -0.08
C VAL A 66 -10.21 0.64 -1.13
N SER A 67 -9.38 -0.40 -1.13
CA SER A 67 -9.41 -1.46 -2.15
C SER A 67 -10.70 -2.30 -2.20
N THR A 68 -11.57 -2.20 -1.19
CA THR A 68 -12.75 -3.06 -1.03
C THR A 68 -14.08 -2.37 -1.37
N MET A 69 -14.13 -1.05 -1.55
CA MET A 69 -15.36 -0.34 -1.93
C MET A 69 -15.01 0.89 -2.78
N VAL A 70 -15.53 0.91 -4.02
CA VAL A 70 -15.47 2.07 -4.92
C VAL A 70 -16.25 3.20 -4.27
N THR A 71 -15.56 4.10 -3.59
CA THR A 71 -16.07 5.42 -3.23
C THR A 71 -15.04 6.40 -3.73
N ALA A 72 -15.15 6.76 -5.01
CA ALA A 72 -14.32 7.78 -5.63
C ALA A 72 -14.64 9.11 -4.94
N LEU A 73 -13.67 9.64 -4.20
CA LEU A 73 -13.59 11.08 -4.00
C LEU A 73 -13.15 11.68 -5.34
N LEU A 74 -13.74 12.81 -5.70
CA LEU A 74 -13.53 13.53 -6.96
C LEU A 74 -12.03 13.44 -7.34
N ASN A 75 -11.72 12.68 -8.40
CA ASN A 75 -10.43 12.60 -9.11
C ASN A 75 -9.42 11.49 -8.76
N MET A 76 -9.75 10.47 -7.96
CA MET A 76 -8.87 9.31 -7.75
C MET A 76 -9.61 7.98 -7.96
N GLU A 77 -9.27 7.24 -9.02
CA GLU A 77 -9.87 5.95 -9.38
C GLU A 77 -8.89 4.80 -9.07
N LEU A 78 -9.38 3.74 -8.44
CA LEU A 78 -8.60 2.52 -8.19
C LEU A 78 -8.88 1.52 -9.31
N ASP A 79 -7.82 0.99 -9.92
CA ASP A 79 -7.93 0.04 -11.03
C ASP A 79 -8.23 -1.37 -10.50
N SER A 80 -9.45 -1.60 -9.98
CA SER A 80 -9.98 -2.87 -9.45
C SER A 80 -9.19 -3.53 -8.28
N PRO A 81 -9.83 -4.38 -7.45
CA PRO A 81 -9.08 -5.19 -6.49
C PRO A 81 -8.20 -6.21 -7.24
N PRO A 82 -6.91 -6.37 -6.88
CA PRO A 82 -6.05 -7.32 -7.54
C PRO A 82 -6.61 -8.74 -7.45
N PRO A 83 -6.46 -9.56 -8.52
CA PRO A 83 -6.69 -10.99 -8.40
C PRO A 83 -5.75 -11.55 -7.32
N ALA A 84 -6.19 -12.59 -6.59
CA ALA A 84 -5.43 -13.24 -5.52
C ALA A 84 -4.01 -13.73 -5.94
N SER A 85 -3.70 -13.71 -7.24
CA SER A 85 -2.42 -14.06 -7.83
C SER A 85 -1.43 -12.89 -7.98
N HIS A 86 -1.86 -11.63 -7.84
CA HIS A 86 -1.00 -10.44 -8.04
C HIS A 86 -1.18 -9.44 -6.88
N PRO A 87 -0.18 -9.19 -6.03
CA PRO A 87 -0.33 -8.29 -4.87
C PRO A 87 -0.26 -6.80 -5.21
N ILE A 88 -0.44 -6.43 -6.48
CA ILE A 88 -0.25 -5.04 -6.94
C ILE A 88 -1.62 -4.37 -7.07
N ILE A 89 -1.83 -3.31 -6.28
CA ILE A 89 -2.94 -2.37 -6.43
C ILE A 89 -2.44 -1.14 -7.19
N ARG A 90 -3.25 -0.64 -8.13
CA ARG A 90 -2.95 0.57 -8.89
C ARG A 90 -3.93 1.67 -8.55
N VAL A 91 -3.41 2.88 -8.35
CA VAL A 91 -4.24 4.08 -8.22
C VAL A 91 -3.91 5.08 -9.33
N ASN A 92 -4.96 5.65 -9.90
CA ASN A 92 -4.88 6.69 -10.91
C ASN A 92 -5.42 7.99 -10.30
N LEU A 93 -4.59 9.03 -10.27
CA LEU A 93 -4.93 10.35 -9.76
C LEU A 93 -4.93 11.34 -10.92
N ILE A 94 -5.99 12.11 -11.08
CA ILE A 94 -6.03 13.22 -12.03
C ILE A 94 -5.55 14.48 -11.29
N ILE A 95 -4.52 15.14 -11.83
CA ILE A 95 -3.99 16.38 -11.24
C ILE A 95 -4.70 17.58 -11.86
N ASP A 96 -5.58 18.22 -11.08
CA ASP A 96 -6.25 19.48 -11.46
C ASP A 96 -5.40 20.73 -11.26
#